data_AF-A0A7C6JHX3-F1
#
_entry.id   AF-A0A7C6JHX3-F1
#
_cell.length_a   1.000
_cell.length_b   1.000
_cell.length_c   1.000
_cell.angle_alpha   90.00
_cell.angle_beta   90.00
_cell.angle_gamma   90.00
#
_symmetry.space_group_name_H-M   'P 1'
#
loop_
_entity.id
_entity.type
_entity.pdbx_description
1 polymer ?
#
loop_
_entity_poly.entity_id
_entity_poly.type
_entity_poly.pdbx_seq_one_letter_code
_entity_poly.pdbx_strand_id
1 'polypeptide(L)'
;MAVSVLAEYLKDVAKKQKTVFYEDVAALLKLNLRNPDDRQTLNAYLDEVSTEEDNNNRPLLSALVVNKKGANQGFPGKEFGKLGRELGYSHEDGELDEMAFAVEQINASFAYWKEA
;
A
#
# COMPACT_ATOMS: atom_id res chain seq x y z
N MET A 1 17.55 -1.41 -2.03
CA MET A 1 17.72 -1.74 -0.59
C MET A 1 16.49 -1.33 0.23
N ALA A 2 16.03 -0.06 0.20
CA ALA A 2 14.83 0.34 0.98
C ALA A 2 13.54 -0.30 0.44
N VAL A 3 13.31 -0.23 -0.88
CA VAL A 3 12.14 -0.81 -1.56
C VAL A 3 12.07 -2.32 -1.36
N SER A 4 13.18 -3.04 -1.54
CA SER A 4 13.25 -4.49 -1.28
C SER A 4 12.94 -4.86 0.17
N VAL A 5 13.42 -4.08 1.14
CA VAL A 5 13.09 -4.31 2.57
C VAL A 5 11.61 -4.05 2.84
N LEU A 6 11.04 -2.99 2.24
CA LEU A 6 9.63 -2.68 2.34
C LEU A 6 8.75 -3.79 1.72
N ALA A 7 9.12 -4.28 0.54
CA ALA A 7 8.42 -5.36 -0.14
C ALA A 7 8.36 -6.63 0.72
N GLU A 8 9.51 -7.09 1.23
CA GLU A 8 9.56 -8.27 2.10
C GLU A 8 8.75 -8.07 3.40
N TYR A 9 8.82 -6.88 4.00
CA TYR A 9 8.00 -6.55 5.16
C TYR A 9 6.49 -6.62 4.86
N LEU A 10 6.04 -6.06 3.73
CA LEU A 10 4.63 -6.08 3.35
C LEU A 10 4.15 -7.48 2.96
N LYS A 11 4.99 -8.33 2.37
CA LYS A 11 4.69 -9.76 2.15
C LYS A 11 4.46 -10.49 3.47
N ASP A 12 5.31 -10.25 4.48
CA ASP A 12 5.14 -10.81 5.82
C ASP A 12 3.84 -10.33 6.50
N VAL A 13 3.46 -9.08 6.28
CA VAL A 13 2.19 -8.51 6.75
C VAL A 13 1.00 -9.18 6.05
N ALA A 14 1.09 -9.38 4.73
CA ALA A 14 0.09 -10.07 3.92
C ALA A 14 -0.10 -11.53 4.36
N LYS A 15 1.00 -12.26 4.58
CA LYS A 15 1.03 -13.64 5.12
C LYS A 15 0.30 -13.76 6.45
N LYS A 16 0.40 -12.73 7.29
CA LYS A 16 -0.27 -12.66 8.60
C LYS A 16 -1.72 -12.18 8.52
N GLN A 17 -2.19 -11.84 7.31
CA GLN A 17 -3.52 -11.28 7.06
C GLN A 17 -3.82 -10.04 7.91
N LYS A 18 -2.84 -9.12 7.98
CA LYS A 18 -2.94 -7.87 8.73
C LYS A 18 -2.68 -6.68 7.83
N THR A 19 -3.07 -5.50 8.29
CA THR A 19 -2.61 -4.21 7.75
C THR A 19 -1.61 -3.58 8.72
N VAL A 20 -0.88 -2.58 8.25
CA VAL A 20 0.10 -1.79 9.01
C VAL A 20 -0.16 -0.31 8.81
N PHE A 21 0.28 0.52 9.75
CA PHE A 21 0.09 1.96 9.62
C PHE A 21 1.26 2.62 8.90
N TYR A 22 0.99 3.75 8.24
CA TYR A 22 2.04 4.58 7.62
C TYR A 22 3.16 4.92 8.61
N GLU A 23 2.83 5.16 9.89
CA GLU A 23 3.82 5.43 10.93
C GLU A 23 4.78 4.25 11.19
N ASP A 24 4.27 3.01 11.11
CA ASP A 24 5.09 1.80 11.33
C ASP A 24 6.06 1.61 10.15
N VAL A 25 5.57 1.84 8.92
CA VAL A 25 6.38 1.77 7.70
C VAL A 25 7.42 2.89 7.65
N ALA A 26 7.05 4.10 8.02
CA ALA A 26 7.99 5.21 8.12
C ALA A 26 9.10 4.92 9.15
N ALA A 27 8.74 4.36 10.31
CA ALA A 27 9.71 3.96 11.32
C ALA A 27 10.68 2.88 10.82
N LEU A 28 10.18 1.86 10.11
CA LEU A 28 10.99 0.84 9.46
C LEU A 28 12.05 1.44 8.52
N LEU A 29 11.65 2.45 7.75
CA LEU A 29 12.48 3.11 6.74
C LEU A 29 13.28 4.31 7.30
N LYS A 30 13.15 4.61 8.59
CA LYS A 30 13.76 5.78 9.26
C LYS A 30 13.35 7.12 8.64
N LEU A 31 12.11 7.19 8.16
CA LEU A 31 11.48 8.38 7.58
C LEU A 31 10.68 9.15 8.63
N ASN A 32 10.67 10.47 8.54
CA ASN A 32 9.91 11.36 9.39
C ASN A 32 8.69 11.92 8.66
N LEU A 33 7.50 11.41 8.96
CA LEU A 33 6.25 11.86 8.31
C LEU A 33 5.87 13.34 8.57
N ARG A 34 6.59 14.06 9.44
CA ARG A 34 6.46 15.52 9.57
C ARG A 34 7.22 16.27 8.47
N ASN A 35 8.21 15.64 7.85
CA ASN A 35 8.93 16.16 6.71
C ASN A 35 8.15 15.85 5.41
N PRO A 36 7.77 16.86 4.62
CA PRO A 36 7.15 16.65 3.30
C PRO A 36 7.97 15.74 2.37
N ASP A 37 9.30 15.89 2.35
CA ASP A 37 10.16 15.13 1.43
C ASP A 37 10.19 13.65 1.81
N ASP A 38 10.21 13.34 3.10
CA ASP A 38 10.16 11.96 3.60
C ASP A 38 8.79 11.31 3.32
N ARG A 39 7.70 12.09 3.37
CA ARG A 39 6.36 11.60 2.97
C ARG A 39 6.32 11.26 1.48
N GLN A 40 6.88 12.14 0.64
CA GLN A 40 6.98 11.87 -0.80
C GLN A 40 7.86 10.65 -1.08
N THR A 41 8.96 10.51 -0.35
CA THR A 41 9.85 9.35 -0.44
C THR A 41 9.13 8.05 -0.05
N LEU A 42 8.35 8.06 1.03
CA LEU A 42 7.53 6.91 1.43
C LEU A 42 6.52 6.53 0.34
N ASN A 43 5.80 7.52 -0.21
CA ASN A 43 4.86 7.26 -1.29
C ASN A 43 5.56 6.66 -2.52
N ALA A 44 6.69 7.23 -2.94
CA ALA A 44 7.45 6.70 -4.07
C ALA A 44 7.91 5.25 -3.85
N TYR A 45 8.34 4.89 -2.64
CA TYR A 45 8.68 3.51 -2.33
C TYR A 45 7.47 2.56 -2.33
N LEU A 46 6.31 3.02 -1.85
CA LEU A 46 5.07 2.24 -1.90
C LEU A 46 4.60 2.02 -3.34
N ASP A 47 4.68 3.07 -4.18
CA ASP A 47 4.36 3.02 -5.59
C ASP A 47 5.29 2.04 -6.32
N GLU A 48 6.59 2.10 -6.05
CA GLU A 48 7.58 1.18 -6.65
C GLU A 48 7.32 -0.28 -6.25
N VAL A 49 7.05 -0.56 -4.96
CA VAL A 49 6.68 -1.91 -4.50
C VAL A 49 5.45 -2.41 -5.23
N SER A 50 4.37 -1.62 -5.27
CA SER A 50 3.12 -2.05 -5.90
C SER A 50 3.23 -2.18 -7.42
N THR A 51 4.03 -1.33 -8.07
CA THR A 51 4.31 -1.44 -9.50
C THR A 51 5.11 -2.71 -9.81
N GLU A 52 6.08 -3.08 -8.97
CA GLU A 52 6.80 -4.34 -9.14
C GLU A 52 5.87 -5.56 -8.93
N GLU A 53 4.97 -5.51 -7.96
CA GLU A 53 3.96 -6.56 -7.77
C GLU A 53 3.04 -6.71 -8.99
N ASP A 54 2.49 -5.59 -9.50
CA ASP A 54 1.62 -5.57 -10.67
C ASP A 54 2.31 -6.12 -11.94
N ASN A 55 3.57 -5.70 -12.19
CA ASN A 55 4.38 -6.22 -13.30
C ASN A 55 4.58 -7.75 -13.23
N ASN A 56 4.49 -8.34 -12.04
CA ASN A 56 4.56 -9.78 -11.81
C ASN A 56 3.17 -10.45 -11.74
N ASN A 57 2.10 -9.74 -12.12
CA ASN A 57 0.70 -10.15 -11.99
C ASN A 57 0.30 -10.50 -10.55
N ARG A 58 0.82 -9.76 -9.57
CA ARG A 58 0.54 -9.92 -8.14
C ARG A 58 -0.27 -8.74 -7.60
N PRO A 59 -1.05 -8.93 -6.52
CA PRO A 59 -1.83 -7.86 -5.91
C PRO A 59 -0.96 -6.71 -5.33
N LEU A 60 -1.53 -5.51 -5.30
CA LEU A 60 -0.82 -4.31 -4.87
C LEU A 60 -0.57 -4.30 -3.34
N LEU A 61 0.64 -4.63 -2.92
CA LEU A 61 1.01 -4.70 -1.50
C LEU A 61 0.88 -3.38 -0.72
N SER A 62 1.00 -2.22 -1.39
CA SER A 62 0.81 -0.92 -0.72
C SER A 62 -0.62 -0.71 -0.19
N ALA A 63 -1.60 -1.50 -0.65
CA ALA A 63 -2.96 -1.54 -0.10
C ALA A 63 -3.01 -1.90 1.40
N LEU A 64 -1.96 -2.56 1.90
CA LEU A 64 -1.86 -2.98 3.30
C LEU A 64 -1.40 -1.86 4.24
N VAL A 65 -0.98 -0.72 3.70
CA VAL A 65 -0.53 0.45 4.47
C VAL A 65 -1.69 1.42 4.61
N VAL A 66 -2.23 1.53 5.82
CA VAL A 66 -3.50 2.21 6.08
C VAL A 66 -3.35 3.40 7.01
N ASN A 67 -4.30 4.34 6.92
CA ASN A 67 -4.37 5.47 7.83
C ASN A 67 -4.80 5.00 9.23
N LYS A 68 -4.08 5.47 10.25
CA LYS A 68 -4.40 5.16 11.65
C LYS A 68 -5.61 5.92 12.19
N LYS A 69 -5.93 7.08 11.60
CA LYS A 69 -6.98 8.00 12.07
C LYS A 69 -7.51 8.85 10.91
N GLY A 70 -8.69 9.47 11.12
CA GLY A 70 -9.34 10.34 10.14
C GLY A 70 -10.42 9.64 9.33
N ALA A 71 -10.95 10.30 8.31
CA ALA A 71 -12.05 9.78 7.48
C ALA A 71 -11.69 8.44 6.79
N ASN A 72 -10.43 8.28 6.38
CA ASN A 72 -9.95 7.07 5.70
C ASN A 72 -9.30 6.06 6.68
N GLN A 73 -9.67 6.09 7.97
CA GLN A 73 -9.11 5.16 8.95
C GLN A 73 -9.33 3.70 8.50
N GLY A 74 -8.25 2.91 8.51
CA GLY A 74 -8.29 1.51 8.07
C GLY A 74 -8.19 1.31 6.55
N PHE A 75 -8.09 2.40 5.78
CA PHE A 75 -7.88 2.37 4.33
C PHE A 75 -6.57 3.09 3.94
N PRO A 76 -5.98 2.74 2.78
CA PRO A 76 -4.89 3.50 2.17
C PRO A 76 -5.26 4.97 1.93
N GLY A 77 -4.24 5.81 1.76
CA GLY A 77 -4.45 7.20 1.32
C GLY A 77 -4.84 7.29 -0.15
N LYS A 78 -5.35 8.47 -0.57
CA LYS A 78 -5.75 8.77 -1.97
C LYS A 78 -4.68 8.46 -3.04
N GLU A 79 -3.41 8.54 -2.67
CA GLU A 79 -2.30 8.24 -3.61
C GLU A 79 -2.32 6.77 -4.05
N PHE A 80 -2.85 5.85 -3.22
CA PHE A 80 -3.05 4.45 -3.59
C PHE A 80 -4.09 4.29 -4.72
N GLY A 81 -5.23 4.99 -4.62
CA GLY A 81 -6.24 4.98 -5.68
C GLY A 81 -5.71 5.60 -6.98
N LYS A 82 -4.92 6.67 -6.85
CA LYS A 82 -4.23 7.26 -8.00
C LYS A 82 -3.27 6.26 -8.67
N LEU A 83 -2.44 5.55 -7.90
CA LEU A 83 -1.54 4.52 -8.41
C LEU A 83 -2.32 3.41 -9.13
N GLY A 84 -3.42 2.93 -8.56
CA GLY A 84 -4.29 1.93 -9.21
C GLY A 84 -4.73 2.36 -10.60
N ARG A 85 -5.21 3.59 -10.75
CA ARG A 85 -5.57 4.15 -12.06
C ARG A 85 -4.38 4.28 -13.01
N GLU A 86 -3.21 4.68 -12.52
CA GLU A 86 -1.97 4.77 -13.31
C GLU A 86 -1.48 3.40 -13.82
N LEU A 87 -1.71 2.34 -13.04
CA LEU A 87 -1.43 0.95 -13.41
C LEU A 87 -2.53 0.33 -14.30
N GLY A 88 -3.63 1.03 -14.56
CA GLY A 88 -4.69 0.61 -15.47
C GLY A 88 -5.87 -0.11 -14.80
N TYR A 89 -5.97 -0.11 -13.47
CA TYR A 89 -7.15 -0.60 -12.77
C TYR A 89 -8.35 0.32 -13.04
N SER A 90 -9.51 -0.30 -13.28
CA SER A 90 -10.74 0.41 -13.62
C SER A 90 -11.55 0.72 -12.35
N HIS A 91 -11.30 1.88 -11.75
CA HIS A 91 -12.14 2.46 -10.69
C HIS A 91 -12.18 3.98 -10.82
N GLU A 92 -13.23 4.63 -10.35
CA GLU A 92 -13.34 6.09 -10.43
C GLU A 92 -12.51 6.78 -9.33
N ASP A 93 -12.28 8.09 -9.54
CA ASP A 93 -11.82 8.98 -8.47
C ASP A 93 -13.02 9.36 -7.60
N GLY A 94 -13.10 8.75 -6.42
CA GLY A 94 -14.21 8.92 -5.49
C GLY A 94 -14.07 8.01 -4.28
N GLU A 95 -14.50 8.50 -3.11
CA GLU A 95 -14.27 7.83 -1.83
C GLU A 95 -14.78 6.38 -1.80
N LEU A 96 -15.99 6.12 -2.30
CA LEU A 96 -16.56 4.78 -2.31
C LEU A 96 -15.81 3.81 -3.24
N ASP A 97 -15.47 4.26 -4.44
CA ASP A 97 -14.76 3.44 -5.43
C ASP A 97 -13.31 3.19 -4.99
N GLU A 98 -12.63 4.18 -4.42
CA GLU A 98 -11.28 4.02 -3.88
C GLU A 98 -11.27 3.08 -2.66
N MET A 99 -12.29 3.15 -1.80
CA MET A 99 -12.43 2.19 -0.69
C MET A 99 -12.72 0.77 -1.20
N ALA A 100 -13.57 0.63 -2.22
CA ALA A 100 -13.86 -0.68 -2.82
C ALA A 100 -12.60 -1.30 -3.44
N PHE A 101 -11.85 -0.50 -4.22
CA PHE A 101 -10.57 -0.90 -4.79
C PHE A 101 -9.55 -1.27 -3.70
N ALA A 102 -9.46 -0.50 -2.62
CA ALA A 102 -8.59 -0.83 -1.49
C ALA A 102 -8.96 -2.17 -0.83
N VAL A 103 -10.25 -2.42 -0.59
CA VAL A 103 -10.72 -3.71 -0.03
C VAL A 103 -10.38 -4.87 -0.95
N GLU A 104 -10.57 -4.70 -2.26
CA GLU A 104 -10.21 -5.70 -3.26
C GLU A 104 -8.72 -6.05 -3.17
N GLN A 105 -7.85 -5.04 -3.20
CA GLN A 105 -6.40 -5.26 -3.19
C GLN A 105 -5.86 -5.77 -1.85
N ILE A 106 -6.46 -5.37 -0.72
CA ILE A 106 -6.16 -5.95 0.60
C ILE A 106 -6.49 -7.45 0.60
N ASN A 107 -7.71 -7.81 0.18
CA ASN A 107 -8.15 -9.21 0.16
C ASN A 107 -7.34 -10.05 -0.83
N ALA A 108 -7.05 -9.51 -2.01
CA ALA A 108 -6.22 -10.16 -3.01
C ALA A 108 -4.80 -10.39 -2.48
N SER A 109 -4.19 -9.39 -1.82
CA SER A 109 -2.87 -9.52 -1.19
C SER A 109 -2.85 -10.61 -0.12
N PHE A 110 -3.88 -10.67 0.73
CA PHE A 110 -4.00 -11.73 1.72
C PHE A 110 -4.16 -13.10 1.08
N ALA A 111 -5.01 -13.23 0.06
CA ALA A 111 -5.25 -14.49 -0.61
C ALA A 111 -3.98 -15.01 -1.30
N TYR A 112 -3.29 -14.14 -2.04
CA TYR A 112 -2.09 -14.50 -2.80
C TYR A 112 -0.93 -14.91 -1.89
N TRP A 113 -0.64 -14.11 -0.86
CA TRP A 113 0.57 -14.31 -0.05
C TRP A 113 0.39 -15.32 1.08
N LYS A 114 -0.83 -15.65 1.49
CA LYS A 114 -1.08 -16.67 2.53
C LYS A 114 -0.52 -18.05 2.17
N GLU A 115 -0.47 -18.39 0.89
CA GLU A 115 -0.06 -19.70 0.38
C GLU A 115 1.38 -19.72 -0.18
N ALA A 116 2.08 -18.58 -0.13
CA ALA A 116 3.40 -18.36 -0.73
C ALA A 116 4.57 -18.41 0.26
#